data_AF-A0A2L2L8H8-F1
#
_entry.id   AF-A0A2L2L8H8-F1
#
_cell.length_a   1.000
_cell.length_b   1.000
_cell.length_c   1.000
_cell.angle_alpha   90.00
_cell.angle_beta   90.00
_cell.angle_gamma   90.00
#
_symmetry.space_group_name_H-M   'P 1'
#
loop_
_entity.id
_entity.type
_entity.pdbx_description
1 polymer ?
#
loop_
_entity_poly.entity_id
_entity_poly.type
_entity_poly.pdbx_seq_one_letter_code
_entity_poly.pdbx_strand_id
1 'polypeptide(L)' 'MSKGEPKTERFQMAVSADWIDKVDSWRFANRINSRATAIRQLVEKALKLDEEVPVTTGE' A
#
# COMPACT_ATOMS: atom_id res chain seq x y z
N MET A 1 23.95 -6.75 -18.36
CA MET A 1 23.73 -6.76 -16.90
C MET A 1 23.83 -5.31 -16.42
N SER A 2 22.69 -4.62 -16.28
CA SER A 2 22.66 -3.20 -15.96
C SER A 2 23.09 -2.99 -14.51
N LYS A 3 24.27 -2.39 -14.33
CA LYS A 3 24.91 -2.14 -13.04
C LYS A 3 24.32 -0.86 -12.45
N GLY A 4 23.47 -0.97 -11.43
CA GLY A 4 23.18 0.15 -10.51
C GLY A 4 21.73 0.66 -10.43
N GLU A 5 20.72 -0.09 -10.88
CA GLU A 5 19.34 0.34 -10.69
C GLU A 5 18.97 0.32 -9.19
N PRO A 6 18.47 1.43 -8.63
CA PRO A 6 18.08 1.48 -7.24
C PRO A 6 16.95 0.47 -7.00
N LYS A 7 17.10 -0.38 -5.98
CA LYS A 7 16.09 -1.38 -5.60
C LYS A 7 14.74 -0.77 -5.18
N THR A 8 14.66 0.55 -5.05
CA THR A 8 13.49 1.29 -4.61
C THR A 8 13.42 2.64 -5.31
N GLU A 9 12.25 2.96 -5.86
CA GLU A 9 11.94 4.28 -6.42
C GLU A 9 11.32 5.21 -5.36
N ARG A 10 11.57 6.52 -5.48
CA ARG A 10 10.92 7.52 -4.61
C ARG A 10 9.50 7.78 -5.11
N PHE A 11 8.53 7.62 -4.21
CA PHE A 11 7.13 7.93 -4.48
C PHE A 11 6.70 9.18 -3.70
N GLN A 12 6.32 10.23 -4.42
CA GLN A 12 5.76 11.47 -3.86
C GLN A 12 4.33 11.64 -4.35
N MET A 13 3.40 11.87 -3.43
CA MET A 13 1.98 12.01 -3.73
C MET A 13 1.35 13.04 -2.80
N ALA A 14 0.54 13.93 -3.35
CA ALA A 14 -0.34 14.79 -2.56
C ALA A 14 -1.59 14.00 -2.17
N VAL A 15 -1.96 14.05 -0.90
CA VAL A 15 -3.14 13.37 -0.34
C VAL A 15 -3.88 14.32 0.59
N SER A 16 -5.16 14.03 0.84
CA SER A 16 -5.92 14.76 1.86
C SER A 16 -5.44 14.41 3.27
N ALA A 17 -5.71 15.31 4.22
CA ALA A 17 -5.42 15.08 5.64
C ALA A 17 -6.19 13.86 6.20
N ASP A 18 -7.48 13.73 5.88
CA ASP A 18 -8.28 12.57 6.30
C ASP A 18 -7.69 11.23 5.83
N TRP A 19 -7.14 11.20 4.61
CA TRP A 19 -6.55 9.98 4.09
C TRP A 19 -5.27 9.60 4.86
N ILE A 20 -4.41 10.57 5.17
CA ILE A 20 -3.20 10.28 5.95
C ILE A 20 -3.53 9.87 7.39
N ASP A 21 -4.57 10.46 7.98
CA ASP A 21 -5.02 10.11 9.34
C ASP A 21 -5.56 8.68 9.42
N LYS A 22 -6.24 8.19 8.37
CA LYS A 22 -6.66 6.79 8.26
C LYS A 22 -5.46 5.84 8.22
N VAL A 23 -4.43 6.17 7.44
CA VAL A 23 -3.20 5.38 7.37
C VAL A 23 -2.49 5.37 8.71
N ASP A 24 -2.37 6.52 9.38
CA ASP A 24 -1.71 6.63 10.68
C ASP A 24 -2.49 5.87 11.77
N SER A 25 -3.82 5.96 11.78
CA SER A 25 -4.69 5.21 12.71
C SER A 25 -4.51 3.70 12.54
N TRP A 26 -4.54 3.21 11.30
CA TRP A 26 -4.30 1.80 11.02
C TRP A 26 -2.89 1.36 11.42
N ARG A 27 -1.87 2.19 11.13
CA ARG A 27 -0.48 1.95 11.51
C ARG A 27 -0.33 1.80 13.04
N PHE A 28 -0.95 2.68 13.83
CA PHE A 28 -0.89 2.62 15.29
C PHE A 28 -1.59 1.38 15.84
N ALA A 29 -2.79 1.07 15.35
CA ALA A 29 -3.54 -0.12 15.76
C ALA A 29 -2.75 -1.42 15.49
N ASN A 30 -1.99 -1.47 14.40
CA ASN A 30 -1.19 -2.63 14.00
C ASN A 30 0.28 -2.57 14.48
N ARG A 31 0.65 -1.57 15.30
CA ARG A 31 2.02 -1.37 15.84
C ARG A 31 3.11 -1.33 14.75
N ILE A 32 2.83 -0.67 13.64
CA ILE A 32 3.76 -0.54 12.51
C ILE A 32 4.60 0.73 12.65
N ASN A 33 5.92 0.60 12.49
CA ASN A 33 6.83 1.70 12.82
C ASN A 33 6.87 2.84 11.80
N SER A 34 6.53 2.59 10.52
CA SER A 34 6.66 3.61 9.47
C SER A 34 5.40 3.69 8.60
N ARG A 35 5.09 4.90 8.11
CA ARG A 35 3.99 5.11 7.16
C ARG A 35 4.22 4.36 5.86
N ALA A 36 5.45 4.36 5.35
CA ALA A 36 5.79 3.65 4.13
C ALA A 36 5.53 2.14 4.27
N THR A 37 5.90 1.54 5.40
CA THR A 37 5.59 0.13 5.71
C THR A 37 4.08 -0.09 5.78
N ALA A 38 3.35 0.81 6.44
CA ALA A 38 1.91 0.69 6.58
C ALA A 38 1.20 0.75 5.22
N ILE A 39 1.56 1.71 4.38
CA ILE A 39 1.01 1.88 3.03
C ILE A 39 1.31 0.64 2.17
N ARG A 40 2.54 0.10 2.20
CA ARG A 40 2.86 -1.14 1.44
C ARG A 40 1.99 -2.30 1.87
N GLN A 41 1.84 -2.53 3.16
CA GLN A 41 0.99 -3.62 3.66
C GLN A 41 -0.48 -3.43 3.30
N LEU A 42 -1.00 -2.20 3.36
CA LEU A 42 -2.37 -1.89 2.95
C LEU A 42 -2.60 -2.17 1.47
N VAL A 43 -1.65 -1.77 0.61
CA VAL A 43 -1.71 -2.04 -0.84
C VAL A 43 -1.65 -3.54 -1.11
N GLU A 44 -0.70 -4.27 -0.50
CA GLU A 44 -0.58 -5.72 -0.67
C GLU A 44 -1.83 -6.47 -0.20
N LYS A 45 -2.46 -6.02 0.90
CA LYS A 45 -3.73 -6.57 1.38
C LYS A 45 -4.86 -6.35 0.38
N ALA A 46 -4.96 -5.16 -0.20
CA ALA A 46 -5.97 -4.85 -1.20
C ALA A 46 -5.78 -5.69 -2.48
N LEU A 47 -4.54 -5.82 -2.97
CA LEU A 47 -4.23 -6.62 -4.15
C LEU A 47 -4.56 -8.11 -3.95
N LYS A 48 -4.23 -8.68 -2.78
CA LYS A 48 -4.60 -10.07 -2.46
C LYS A 48 -6.11 -10.28 -2.44
N LEU A 49 -6.86 -9.33 -1.87
CA LEU A 49 -8.32 -9.40 -1.87
C LEU A 49 -8.88 -9.35 -3.29
N ASP A 50 -8.30 -8.55 -4.18
CA ASP A 50 -8.71 -8.46 -5.59
C ASP A 50 -8.42 -9.76 -6.36
N GLU A 51 -7.26 -10.39 -6.11
CA GLU A 51 -6.91 -11.70 -6.68
C GLU A 51 -7.83 -12.84 -6.18
N GLU A 52 -8.27 -12.77 -4.93
CA GLU A 52 -9.15 -13.76 -4.31
C GLU A 52 -10.62 -13.61 -4.70
N VAL A 53 -11.02 -12.50 -5.33
CA VAL A 53 -12.36 -12.37 -5.91
C VAL A 53 -12.32 -13.04 -7.28
N PRO A 54 -12.87 -14.26 -7.45
CA PRO A 54 -13.02 -14.81 -8.78
C PRO A 54 -13.90 -13.84 -9.56
N VAL A 55 -13.36 -13.35 -10.67
CA VAL A 55 -14.11 -12.58 -11.68
C VAL A 55 -15.36 -13.37 -12.00
N THR A 56 -16.48 -13.01 -11.36
CA THR A 56 -17.77 -13.52 -11.79
C THR A 56 -18.09 -12.66 -12.99
N THR A 57 -17.54 -13.07 -14.14
CA THR A 57 -17.96 -12.56 -15.45
C THR A 57 -19.43 -12.92 -15.56
N GLY A 58 -20.29 -11.99 -15.14
CA GLY A 58 -21.71 -12.04 -15.48
C GLY A 58 -21.82 -11.80 -16.98
N GLU A 59 -22.31 -12.81 -17.69
CA GLU A 59 -22.88 -12.71 -19.04
C GLU A 59 -23.98 -11.64 -19.11
#